data_AF-A0AA35V1T6-F1
#
_entry.id   AF-A0AA35V1T6-F1
#
_cell.length_a   1.000
_cell.length_b   1.000
_cell.length_c   1.000
_cell.angle_alpha   90.00
_cell.angle_beta   90.00
_cell.angle_gamma   90.00
#
_symmetry.space_group_name_H-M   'P 1'
#
loop_
_entity.id
_entity.type
_entity.pdbx_description
1 polymer ?
#
loop_
_entity_poly.entity_id
_entity_poly.type
_entity_poly.pdbx_seq_one_letter_code
_entity_poly.pdbx_strand_id
1 'polypeptide(L)'
;MEARLKEDILKEPERYGWHHYVLLPRATYFFGTALGPCIAIAYLSVLKDCEIHCFHEGLEVKRLGGLHVIGTSLHESRRIDNQLRGRAGRQGDPGSTRFMVR
;
A
#
# COMPACT_ATOMS: atom_id res chain seq x y z
N MET A 1 -20.71 4.18 -11.32
CA MET A 1 -20.07 4.24 -12.65
C MET A 1 -18.84 3.35 -12.75
N GLU A 2 -17.94 3.33 -11.75
CA GLU A 2 -16.75 2.48 -11.75
C GLU A 2 -17.00 0.97 -11.80
N ALA A 3 -18.06 0.47 -11.17
CA ALA A 3 -18.39 -0.96 -11.21
C ALA A 3 -18.73 -1.45 -12.62
N ARG A 4 -19.38 -0.60 -13.43
CA ARG A 4 -19.81 -0.94 -14.79
C ARG A 4 -18.65 -0.89 -15.78
N LEU A 5 -17.71 0.04 -15.57
CA LEU A 5 -16.45 0.09 -16.33
C LEU A 5 -15.57 -1.14 -16.08
N LYS A 6 -15.51 -1.66 -14.84
CA LYS A 6 -14.78 -2.90 -14.56
C LYS A 6 -15.36 -4.11 -15.29
N GLU A 7 -16.69 -4.21 -15.38
CA GLU A 7 -17.36 -5.27 -16.13
C GLU A 7 -17.20 -5.12 -17.65
N ASP A 8 -17.25 -3.90 -18.18
CA ASP A 8 -17.10 -3.63 -19.61
C ASP A 8 -15.66 -3.85 -20.10
N ILE A 9 -14.65 -3.48 -19.29
CA ILE A 9 -13.23 -3.74 -19.56
C ILE A 9 -12.92 -5.25 -19.59
N LEU A 10 -13.61 -6.05 -18.76
CA LEU A 10 -13.48 -7.50 -18.75
C LEU A 10 -14.10 -8.18 -19.98
N LYS A 11 -15.08 -7.53 -20.64
CA LYS A 11 -15.78 -8.11 -21.79
C LYS A 11 -15.16 -7.74 -23.14
N GLU A 12 -14.59 -6.54 -23.30
CA GLU A 12 -14.05 -6.07 -24.59
C GLU A 12 -12.69 -5.35 -24.49
N PRO A 13 -11.59 -6.09 -24.25
CA PRO A 13 -10.25 -5.51 -24.02
C PRO A 13 -9.60 -4.90 -25.28
N GLU A 14 -9.98 -5.40 -26.46
CA GLU A 14 -9.49 -4.97 -27.78
C GLU A 14 -9.78 -3.48 -28.06
N ARG A 15 -10.93 -2.98 -27.58
CA ARG A 15 -11.43 -1.63 -27.84
C ARG A 15 -10.55 -0.53 -27.24
N TYR A 16 -9.76 -0.88 -26.23
CA TYR A 16 -8.91 0.03 -25.48
C TYR A 16 -7.40 -0.20 -25.73
N GLY A 17 -7.04 -1.02 -26.73
CA GLY A 17 -5.64 -1.26 -27.10
C GLY A 17 -4.85 -2.14 -26.13
N TRP A 18 -5.54 -2.85 -25.22
CA TRP A 18 -4.91 -3.75 -24.24
C TRP A 18 -4.83 -5.17 -24.79
N HIS A 19 -4.02 -5.40 -25.82
CA HIS A 19 -3.84 -6.73 -26.41
C HIS A 19 -3.10 -7.73 -25.49
N HIS A 20 -2.59 -7.30 -24.33
CA HIS A 20 -1.75 -8.12 -23.45
C HIS A 20 -2.07 -8.04 -21.94
N TYR A 21 -3.07 -7.27 -21.51
CA TYR A 21 -3.24 -6.91 -20.09
C TYR A 21 -4.65 -7.08 -19.55
N VAL A 22 -5.42 -8.04 -20.07
CA VAL A 22 -6.64 -8.49 -19.39
C VAL A 22 -6.55 -9.98 -19.15
N LEU A 23 -5.66 -10.37 -18.24
CA LEU A 23 -5.64 -11.71 -17.65
C LEU A 23 -5.02 -11.67 -16.25
N LEU A 24 -5.86 -11.70 -15.22
CA LEU A 24 -5.57 -12.53 -14.04
C LEU A 24 -6.89 -13.23 -13.66
N PRO A 25 -6.98 -14.58 -13.66
CA PRO A 25 -5.93 -15.60 -13.75
C PRO A 25 -6.11 -16.52 -14.98
N ARG A 26 -5.48 -16.20 -16.11
CA ARG A 26 -4.96 -17.24 -17.04
C ARG A 26 -3.45 -17.14 -17.11
N ALA A 27 -2.83 -17.16 -15.95
CA ALA A 27 -1.43 -17.54 -15.83
C ALA A 27 -1.31 -19.06 -15.99
N THR A 28 -1.79 -19.61 -17.11
CA THR A 28 -1.14 -20.77 -17.72
C THR A 28 0.15 -20.24 -18.34
N TYR A 29 1.10 -19.90 -17.47
CA TYR A 29 2.50 -19.81 -17.88
C TYR A 29 2.86 -21.21 -18.36
N PHE A 30 3.11 -21.32 -19.65
CA PHE A 30 3.75 -22.47 -20.25
C PHE A 30 5.16 -22.60 -19.64
N PHE A 31 5.28 -23.36 -18.55
CA PHE A 31 6.54 -23.94 -18.10
C PHE A 31 6.19 -25.33 -17.58
N GLY A 32 6.80 -26.36 -18.17
CA GLY A 32 6.54 -27.78 -17.91
C GLY A 32 6.93 -28.27 -16.51
N THR A 33 6.58 -27.53 -15.45
CA THR A 33 6.82 -27.90 -14.06
C THR A 33 5.56 -27.63 -13.23
N ALA A 34 5.14 -28.62 -12.43
CA ALA A 34 3.92 -28.59 -11.61
C ALA A 34 3.87 -27.47 -10.54
N LEU A 35 4.98 -26.75 -10.31
CA LEU A 35 5.14 -25.79 -9.22
C LEU A 35 4.65 -24.36 -9.54
N GLY A 36 4.52 -23.99 -10.81
CA GLY A 36 4.14 -22.61 -11.22
C GLY A 36 2.80 -22.14 -10.65
N PRO A 37 1.70 -22.91 -10.84
CA PRO A 37 0.39 -22.56 -10.30
C PRO A 37 0.37 -22.51 -8.76
N CYS A 38 1.10 -23.42 -8.09
CA CYS A 38 1.18 -23.45 -6.63
C CYS A 38 1.86 -22.20 -6.06
N ILE A 39 2.96 -21.75 -6.68
CA ILE A 39 3.66 -20.52 -6.28
C ILE A 39 2.75 -19.30 -6.50
N ALA A 40 2.05 -19.24 -7.62
CA ALA A 40 1.12 -18.14 -7.90
C ALA A 40 -0.03 -18.07 -6.87
N ILE A 41 -0.61 -19.22 -6.51
CA ILE A 41 -1.66 -19.31 -5.49
C ILE A 41 -1.14 -18.88 -4.12
N ALA A 42 0.04 -19.38 -3.72
CA ALA A 42 0.66 -19.01 -2.45
C ALA A 42 1.02 -17.52 -2.37
N TYR A 43 1.51 -16.94 -3.46
CA TYR A 43 1.76 -15.51 -3.54
C TYR A 43 0.48 -14.70 -3.36
N LEU A 44 -0.59 -15.07 -4.07
CA LEU A 44 -1.88 -14.38 -3.98
C LEU A 44 -2.51 -14.50 -2.59
N SER A 45 -2.39 -15.65 -1.92
CA SER A 45 -2.89 -15.81 -0.55
C SER A 45 -2.14 -14.88 0.41
N VAL A 46 -0.81 -14.89 0.36
CA VAL A 46 0.02 -14.04 1.24
C VAL A 46 -0.26 -12.55 0.99
N LEU A 47 -0.36 -12.14 -0.28
CA LEU A 47 -0.63 -10.74 -0.61
C LEU A 47 -1.99 -10.28 -0.06
N LYS A 48 -3.02 -11.12 -0.19
CA LYS A 48 -4.36 -10.82 0.33
C LYS A 48 -4.36 -10.72 1.86
N ASP A 49 -3.66 -11.62 2.54
CA ASP A 49 -3.53 -11.58 4.01
C ASP A 49 -2.78 -10.31 4.46
N CYS A 50 -1.70 -9.95 3.78
CA CYS A 50 -0.94 -8.73 4.04
C CYS A 50 -1.78 -7.46 3.84
N GLU A 51 -2.60 -7.39 2.78
CA GLU A 51 -3.48 -6.25 2.53
C GLU A 51 -4.49 -6.06 3.67
N ILE A 52 -5.12 -7.16 4.12
CA ILE A 52 -6.09 -7.13 5.21
C ILE A 52 -5.40 -6.67 6.51
N HIS A 53 -4.25 -7.26 6.84
CA HIS A 53 -3.51 -6.89 8.05
C HIS A 53 -3.07 -5.42 8.03
N CYS A 54 -2.45 -4.96 6.94
CA CYS A 54 -2.01 -3.57 6.80
C CYS A 54 -3.19 -2.59 6.93
N PHE A 55 -4.35 -2.93 6.37
CA PHE A 55 -5.54 -2.09 6.45
C PHE A 55 -6.05 -1.99 7.89
N HIS A 56 -6.17 -3.12 8.59
CA HIS A 56 -6.68 -3.17 9.96
C HIS A 56 -5.72 -2.47 10.94
N GLU A 57 -4.42 -2.75 10.85
CA GLU A 57 -3.41 -2.08 11.65
C GLU A 57 -3.37 -0.58 11.36
N GLY A 58 -3.45 -0.18 10.09
CA GLY A 58 -3.50 1.22 9.69
C GLY A 58 -4.68 1.97 10.31
N LEU A 59 -5.88 1.36 10.33
CA LEU A 59 -7.05 1.93 10.99
C LEU A 59 -6.85 2.04 12.51
N GLU A 60 -6.27 1.01 13.12
CA GLU A 60 -5.99 0.99 14.56
C GLU A 60 -4.99 2.08 14.95
N VAL A 61 -3.88 2.20 14.22
CA VAL A 61 -2.88 3.24 14.43
C VAL A 61 -3.51 4.63 14.30
N LYS A 62 -4.35 4.87 13.28
CA LYS A 62 -5.06 6.15 13.13
C LYS A 62 -5.99 6.41 14.31
N ARG A 63 -6.72 5.40 14.79
CA ARG A 63 -7.59 5.50 15.97
C ARG A 63 -6.82 5.88 17.24
N LEU A 64 -5.59 5.37 17.40
CA LEU A 64 -4.70 5.70 18.52
C LEU A 64 -4.04 7.09 18.42
N GLY A 65 -4.31 7.86 17.36
CA GLY A 65 -3.75 9.19 17.16
C GLY A 65 -2.55 9.25 16.21
N GLY A 66 -2.23 8.13 15.55
CA GLY A 66 -1.25 8.02 14.49
C GLY A 66 0.21 8.09 14.95
N LEU A 67 1.11 8.45 14.04
CA LEU A 67 2.55 8.44 14.31
C LEU A 67 2.93 9.59 15.26
N HIS A 68 3.51 9.24 16.40
CA HIS A 68 4.12 10.20 17.33
C HIS A 68 5.63 10.25 17.13
N VAL A 69 6.16 11.41 16.78
CA VAL A 69 7.60 11.63 16.59
C VAL A 69 8.18 12.35 17.81
N ILE A 70 9.25 11.81 18.38
CA ILE A 70 9.94 12.40 19.54
C ILE A 70 11.31 12.88 19.09
N GLY A 71 11.54 14.20 19.20
CA GLY A 71 12.87 14.79 19.05
C GLY A 71 13.56 14.85 20.41
N THR A 72 14.68 14.15 20.57
CA THR A 72 15.42 14.10 21.84
C THR A 72 16.25 15.36 22.11
N SER A 73 16.56 16.12 21.07
CA SER A 73 17.33 17.36 21.11
C SER A 73 16.96 18.24 19.91
N LEU A 74 17.26 19.54 20.00
CA LEU A 74 17.12 20.46 18.88
C LEU A 74 18.41 20.51 18.07
N HIS A 75 18.27 20.53 16.75
CA HIS A 75 19.41 20.76 15.86
C HIS A 75 19.69 22.26 15.76
N GLU A 76 20.95 22.65 15.49
CA GLU A 76 21.32 24.04 15.13
C GLU A 76 20.52 24.59 13.93
N SER A 77 20.05 23.70 13.06
CA SER A 77 19.31 24.02 11.85
C SER A 77 17.86 23.60 12.00
N ARG A 78 16.97 24.60 12.07
CA ARG A 78 15.52 24.38 12.12
C ARG A 78 14.99 23.56 10.94
N ARG A 79 15.69 23.54 9.81
CA ARG A 79 15.29 22.75 8.64
C ARG A 79 15.30 21.25 8.95
N ILE A 80 16.29 20.77 9.71
CA ILE A 80 16.40 19.34 10.07
C ILE A 80 15.29 18.96 11.04
N ASP A 81 14.99 19.81 12.03
CA ASP A 81 13.88 19.57 12.96
C ASP A 81 12.53 19.54 12.24
N ASN A 82 12.32 20.42 11.26
CA ASN A 82 11.10 20.44 10.45
C ASN A 82 10.97 19.18 9.56
N GLN A 83 12.08 18.63 9.07
CA GLN A 83 12.06 17.34 8.37
C GLN A 83 11.60 16.21 9.30
N LEU A 84 12.05 16.22 10.55
CA LEU A 84 11.64 15.24 11.54
C LEU A 84 10.14 15.39 11.86
N ARG A 85 9.65 16.62 12.09
CA ARG A 85 8.21 16.92 12.27
C ARG A 85 7.37 16.43 11.09
N GLY A 86 7.85 16.63 9.86
CA GLY A 86 7.15 16.25 8.64
C GLY A 86 6.99 14.74 8.40
N ARG A 87 7.55 13.89 9.26
CA ARG A 87 7.34 12.44 9.18
C ARG A 87 5.97 12.01 9.71
N ALA A 88 5.38 12.76 10.63
CA ALA A 88 4.03 12.52 11.15
C ALA A 88 2.97 13.27 10.31
N GLY A 89 1.74 12.76 10.34
CA GLY A 89 0.57 13.45 9.79
C GLY A 89 0.54 13.61 8.26
N ARG A 90 1.07 12.64 7.52
CA ARG A 90 1.07 12.66 6.05
C ARG A 90 -0.35 12.49 5.51
N GLN A 91 -0.66 13.14 4.38
CA GLN A 91 -1.98 13.05 3.71
C GLN A 91 -3.19 13.38 4.62
N GLY A 92 -2.96 14.14 5.70
CA GLY A 92 -4.01 14.47 6.67
C GLY A 92 -4.26 13.37 7.72
N ASP A 93 -3.40 12.35 7.79
CA ASP A 93 -3.43 11.37 8.87
C ASP A 93 -3.23 12.05 10.24
N PRO A 94 -3.82 11.52 11.32
CA PRO A 94 -3.50 11.96 12.66
C PRO A 94 -2.02 11.68 12.95
N GLY A 95 -1.40 12.55 13.72
CA GLY A 95 0.00 12.43 14.10
C GLY A 95 0.41 13.58 15.00
N SER A 96 1.50 13.40 15.74
CA SER A 96 1.98 14.43 16.64
C SER A 96 3.51 14.41 16.72
N THR A 97 4.08 15.54 17.14
CA THR A 97 5.52 15.64 17.34
C THR A 97 5.81 16.44 18.59
N ARG A 98 6.76 15.98 19.41
CA ARG A 98 7.23 16.70 20.59
C ARG A 98 8.75 16.68 20.66
N PHE A 99 9.34 17.82 21.02
CA PHE A 99 10.78 17.93 21.25
C PHE A 99 11.04 18.07 22.74
N MET A 100 12.00 17.33 23.26
CA MET A 100 12.55 17.50 24.59
C MET A 100 13.70 18.49 24.47
N VAL A 101 13.53 19.66 25.10
CA VAL A 101 14.60 20.64 25.23
C VAL A 101 15.19 20.43 26.61
N ARG A 102 16.50 20.18 26.66
CA ARG A 102 17.26 20.08 27.91
C ARG A 102 17.69 21.46 28.37
#